data_AF-A0A3C2CJP0-F1
#
_entry.id   AF-A0A3C2CJP0-F1
#
_cell.length_a   1.000
_cell.length_b   1.000
_cell.length_c   1.000
_cell.angle_alpha   90.00
_cell.angle_beta   90.00
_cell.angle_gamma   90.00
#
_symmetry.space_group_name_H-M   'P 1'
#
loop_
_entity.id
_entity.type
_entity.pdbx_description
1 polymer ?
#
loop_
_entity_poly.entity_id
_entity_poly.type
_entity_poly.pdbx_seq_one_letter_code
_entity_poly.pdbx_strand_id
1 'polypeptide(L)' 'MTMPMYVSPEQLMKDRADYARKGISRGRAAVACTYSEGVLLCAENPSKTLRKAGEIYDK' A
#
# COMPACT_ATOMS: atom_id res chain seq x y z
N MET A 1 -14.90 -3.33 28.11
CA MET A 1 -15.50 -2.06 27.66
C MET A 1 -15.88 -2.19 26.20
N THR A 2 -17.16 -2.37 25.91
CA THR A 2 -17.70 -2.24 24.56
C THR A 2 -17.74 -0.75 24.24
N MET A 3 -16.88 -0.28 23.33
CA MET A 3 -17.01 1.07 22.81
C MET A 3 -18.37 1.17 22.10
N PRO A 4 -19.21 2.16 22.40
CA PRO A 4 -20.41 2.40 21.62
C PRO A 4 -20.00 2.68 20.18
N MET A 5 -20.48 1.87 19.24
CA MET A 5 -20.37 2.16 17.82
C MET A 5 -21.28 3.36 17.53
N TYR A 6 -20.70 4.57 17.47
CA TYR A 6 -21.43 5.81 17.11
C TYR A 6 -21.92 5.83 15.66
N VAL A 7 -21.55 4.81 14.88
CA VAL A 7 -21.89 4.62 13.47
C VAL A 7 -22.17 3.13 13.23
N SER A 8 -22.89 2.79 12.17
CA SER A 8 -23.13 1.39 11.83
C SER A 8 -21.81 0.65 11.50
N PRO A 9 -21.74 -0.68 11.70
CA PRO A 9 -20.59 -1.47 11.28
C PRO A 9 -20.20 -1.28 9.81
N GLU A 10 -21.18 -1.14 8.93
CA GLU A 10 -20.98 -0.87 7.51
C GLU A 10 -20.28 0.47 7.26
N GLN A 11 -20.73 1.53 7.95
CA GLN A 11 -20.13 2.85 7.84
C GLN A 11 -18.69 2.84 8.36
N LEU A 12 -18.42 2.14 9.47
CA LEU A 12 -17.06 1.99 9.98
C LEU A 12 -16.13 1.30 8.96
N MET A 13 -16.59 0.26 8.29
CA MET A 13 -15.80 -0.41 7.25
C MET A 13 -15.52 0.52 6.07
N LYS A 14 -16.53 1.31 5.66
CA LYS A 14 -16.39 2.30 4.59
C LYS A 14 -15.38 3.38 4.95
N ASP A 15 -15.48 3.94 6.15
CA ASP A 15 -14.56 5.00 6.62
C ASP A 15 -13.11 4.50 6.70
N ARG A 16 -12.91 3.25 7.16
CA ARG A 16 -11.57 2.61 7.14
C ARG A 16 -11.02 2.43 5.74
N ALA A 17 -11.86 1.99 4.79
CA ALA A 17 -11.48 1.82 3.40
C ALA A 17 -11.11 3.16 2.75
N ASP A 18 -11.90 4.21 3.00
CA ASP A 18 -11.65 5.55 2.46
C ASP A 18 -10.40 6.19 3.07
N TYR A 19 -10.17 5.99 4.37
CA TYR A 19 -8.94 6.43 5.02
C TYR A 19 -7.70 5.76 4.40
N ALA A 20 -7.73 4.45 4.22
CA ALA A 20 -6.64 3.70 3.59
C ALA A 20 -6.41 4.14 2.14
N ARG A 21 -7.47 4.27 1.35
CA ARG A 21 -7.40 4.71 -0.06
C ARG A 21 -6.79 6.10 -0.19
N LYS A 22 -7.24 7.06 0.63
CA LYS A 22 -6.67 8.43 0.68
C LYS A 22 -5.21 8.44 1.17
N GLY A 23 -4.83 7.49 2.03
CA GLY A 23 -3.43 7.27 2.41
C GLY A 23 -2.58 6.84 1.22
N ILE A 24 -3.00 5.78 0.53
CA ILE A 24 -2.28 5.21 -0.62
C ILE A 24 -2.18 6.21 -1.77
N SER A 25 -3.25 6.96 -2.07
CA SER A 25 -3.28 7.92 -3.18
C SER A 25 -2.34 9.12 -3.00
N ARG A 26 -1.90 9.40 -1.76
CA ARG A 26 -0.91 10.45 -1.47
C ARG A 26 0.53 9.95 -1.60
N GLY A 27 0.75 8.64 -1.68
CA GLY A 27 2.06 8.03 -1.82
C GLY A 27 2.62 8.20 -3.24
N ARG A 28 3.95 8.08 -3.36
CA ARG A 28 4.63 8.02 -4.66
C ARG A 28 4.38 6.67 -5.34
N ALA A 29 4.24 6.68 -6.65
CA ALA A 29 3.91 5.49 -7.43
C ALA A 29 5.02 4.41 -7.39
N ALA A 30 4.62 3.17 -7.65
CA ALA A 30 5.48 2.05 -7.94
C ALA A 30 4.79 1.13 -8.96
N VAL A 31 5.57 0.49 -9.81
CA VAL A 31 5.13 -0.40 -10.88
C VAL A 31 5.94 -1.68 -10.83
N ALA A 32 5.26 -2.80 -11.07
CA ALA A 32 5.86 -4.09 -11.32
C ALA A 32 5.41 -4.58 -12.71
N CYS A 33 6.33 -5.08 -13.52
CA CYS A 33 6.00 -5.69 -14.81
C CYS A 33 6.85 -6.91 -15.10
N THR A 34 6.32 -7.81 -15.91
CA THR A 34 7.04 -8.97 -16.44
C THR A 34 7.74 -8.62 -17.75
N TYR A 35 8.92 -9.17 -17.97
CA TYR A 35 9.68 -9.07 -19.22
C TYR A 35 10.35 -10.42 -19.52
N SER A 36 11.04 -10.53 -20.67
CA SER A 36 11.59 -11.81 -21.15
C SER A 36 12.51 -12.52 -20.16
N GLU A 37 13.19 -11.79 -19.27
CA GLU A 37 14.14 -12.35 -18.33
C GLU A 37 13.63 -12.34 -16.87
N GLY A 38 12.38 -11.95 -16.62
CA GLY A 38 11.78 -12.01 -15.28
C GLY A 38 10.82 -10.88 -14.94
N VAL A 39 10.99 -10.29 -13.74
CA VAL A 39 10.14 -9.22 -13.19
C VAL A 39 10.98 -7.97 -12.92
N LEU A 40 10.51 -6.81 -13.37
CA LEU A 40 11.08 -5.51 -13.07
C LEU A 40 10.24 -4.78 -12.03
N LEU A 41 10.87 -4.31 -10.96
CA LEU A 41 10.26 -3.45 -9.95
C LEU A 41 10.82 -2.03 -10.10
N CYS A 42 9.96 -1.05 -10.37
CA CYS A 42 10.32 0.36 -10.47
C CYS A 42 9.49 1.17 -9.47
N ALA A 43 10.14 1.98 -8.63
CA ALA A 43 9.45 2.81 -7.66
C ALA A 43 10.04 4.21 -7.63
N GLU A 44 9.17 5.22 -7.63
CA GLU A 44 9.59 6.60 -7.41
C GLU A 44 9.99 6.76 -5.93
N ASN A 45 11.28 7.01 -5.70
CA ASN A 45 11.86 7.10 -4.37
C ASN A 45 13.04 8.10 -4.32
N PRO A 46 12.90 9.24 -3.63
CA PRO A 46 14.00 10.20 -3.46
C PRO A 46 15.06 9.74 -2.46
N SER A 47 14.72 8.78 -1.57
CA SER A 47 15.65 8.31 -0.56
C SER A 47 16.65 7.31 -1.12
N LYS A 48 17.92 7.47 -0.74
CA LYS A 48 19.00 6.52 -1.07
C LYS A 48 19.17 5.41 -0.02
N THR A 49 18.60 5.59 1.18
CA THR A 49 18.76 4.65 2.31
C THR A 49 17.48 3.87 2.60
N LEU A 50 16.31 4.49 2.48
CA LEU A 50 15.01 3.83 2.67
C LEU A 50 14.58 3.20 1.34
N ARG A 51 14.41 1.88 1.32
CA ARG A 51 14.02 1.14 0.12
C ARG A 51 12.52 0.86 0.11
N LYS A 52 11.89 1.03 -1.07
CA LYS A 52 10.48 0.65 -1.32
C LYS A 52 10.31 -0.74 -1.91
N ALA A 53 11.40 -1.36 -2.36
CA ALA A 53 11.45 -2.71 -2.88
C ALA A 53 12.53 -3.47 -2.11
N GLY A 54 12.25 -4.72 -1.76
CA GLY A 54 13.16 -5.62 -1.07
C GLY A 54 12.92 -7.04 -1.55
N GLU A 55 13.98 -7.84 -1.52
CA GLU A 55 13.89 -9.28 -1.75
C GLU A 55 13.15 -9.94 -0.59
N ILE A 56 12.20 -10.82 -0.91
CA ILE A 56 11.44 -11.58 0.08
C ILE A 56 12.11 -12.95 0.28
N TYR A 57 12.37 -13.65 -0.83
CA TYR A 57 12.98 -14.96 -0.84
C TYR A 57 13.47 -15.33 -2.25
N ASP A 58 14.45 -16.23 -2.32
CA ASP A 58 15.12 -16.65 -3.56
C ASP A 58 14.25 -17.57 -4.46
N LYS A 59 13.14 -18.11 -3.93
CA LYS A 59 12.24 -19.04 -4.62
C LYS A 59 10.78 -18.60 -4.56
#